data_AF-A0A0A7I122-F1
#
_entry.id   AF-A0A0A7I122-F1
#
_cell.length_a   1.000
_cell.length_b   1.000
_cell.length_c   1.000
_cell.angle_alpha   90.00
_cell.angle_beta   90.00
_cell.angle_gamma   90.00
#
_symmetry.space_group_name_H-M   'P 1'
#
loop_
_entity.id
_entity.type
_entity.pdbx_description
1 polymer ?
#
loop_
_entity_poly.entity_id
_entity_poly.type
_entity_poly.pdbx_seq_one_letter_code
_entity_poly.pdbx_strand_id
1 'polypeptide(L)' 'MSGYCATRRTARKHKRVVRQGTELFDADGVKLEPSDALTERQRNADDDKRILGELPPHWGVFSERER' A
#
# COMPACT_ATOMS: atom_id res chain seq x y z
N MET A 1 -12.25 -61.28 11.81
CA MET A 1 -12.63 -59.97 12.38
C MET A 1 -11.35 -59.19 12.64
N SER A 2 -11.08 -58.14 11.87
CA SER A 2 -9.85 -57.33 12.03
C SER A 2 -9.98 -56.50 13.31
N GLY A 3 -9.10 -56.75 14.28
CA GLY A 3 -9.15 -56.15 15.62
C GLY A 3 -8.89 -54.65 15.63
N TYR A 4 -9.53 -53.96 16.58
CA TYR A 4 -9.34 -52.53 16.83
C TYR A 4 -7.88 -52.24 17.22
N CYS A 5 -7.27 -51.25 16.57
CA CYS A 5 -5.88 -50.85 16.78
C CYS A 5 -5.83 -49.38 17.22
N ALA A 6 -5.61 -49.14 18.52
CA ALA A 6 -5.64 -47.81 19.16
C ALA A 6 -4.51 -46.87 18.68
N THR A 7 -3.46 -47.42 18.07
CA THR A 7 -2.31 -46.66 17.53
C THR A 7 -2.51 -46.23 16.08
N ARG A 8 -3.63 -46.61 15.43
CA ARG A 8 -3.97 -46.19 14.06
C ARG A 8 -4.46 -44.74 14.03
N ARG A 9 -3.65 -43.80 14.50
CA ARG A 9 -3.91 -42.36 14.39
C ARG A 9 -3.30 -41.87 13.10
N THR A 10 -4.14 -41.71 12.07
CA THR A 10 -3.74 -40.93 10.89
C THR A 10 -3.71 -39.46 11.30
N ALA A 11 -2.56 -38.80 11.12
CA ALA A 11 -2.46 -37.37 11.38
C ALA A 11 -3.48 -36.63 10.47
N ARG A 12 -4.40 -35.87 11.08
CA ARG A 12 -5.35 -35.04 10.32
C ARG A 12 -4.54 -33.97 9.58
N LYS A 13 -4.47 -34.07 8.26
CA LYS A 13 -3.92 -33.01 7.41
C LYS A 13 -4.96 -31.90 7.33
N HIS A 14 -4.59 -30.70 7.76
CA HIS A 14 -5.43 -29.52 7.55
C HIS A 14 -5.44 -29.21 6.05
N LYS A 15 -6.64 -29.03 5.48
CA LYS A 15 -6.82 -28.66 4.07
C LYS A 15 -7.43 -27.28 4.03
N ARG A 16 -6.74 -26.32 3.40
CA ARG A 16 -7.30 -24.99 3.15
C ARG A 16 -8.44 -25.13 2.14
N VAL A 17 -9.64 -24.78 2.57
CA VAL A 17 -10.79 -24.66 1.67
C VAL A 17 -10.68 -23.28 1.02
N VAL A 18 -10.31 -23.25 -0.26
CA VAL A 18 -10.31 -22.01 -1.05
C VAL A 18 -11.63 -21.96 -1.81
N ARG A 19 -12.49 -21.00 -1.47
CA ARG A 19 -13.63 -20.66 -2.32
C ARG A 19 -13.13 -19.69 -3.39
N GLN A 20 -13.30 -20.05 -4.65
CA GLN A 20 -13.05 -19.11 -5.74
C GLN A 20 -14.17 -18.06 -5.69
N GLY A 21 -13.80 -16.78 -5.66
CA GLY A 21 -14.77 -15.70 -5.88
C GLY A 21 -15.29 -15.75 -7.31
N THR A 22 -16.53 -15.30 -7.51
CA THR A 22 -17.11 -15.11 -8.85
C THR A 22 -17.04 -13.64 -9.30
N GLU A 23 -16.37 -12.80 -8.53
CA GLU A 23 -16.23 -11.37 -8.79
C GLU A 23 -15.28 -11.15 -9.97
N LEU A 24 -15.80 -10.55 -11.03
CA LEU A 24 -15.02 -10.00 -12.13
C LEU A 24 -14.74 -8.55 -11.77
N PHE A 25 -13.50 -8.25 -11.37
CA PHE A 25 -13.05 -6.86 -11.30
C PHE A 25 -12.92 -6.38 -12.75
N ASP A 26 -13.91 -5.62 -13.22
CA ASP A 26 -13.74 -4.85 -14.45
C ASP A 26 -12.48 -3.99 -14.26
N ALA A 27 -11.55 -4.06 -15.23
CA ALA A 27 -10.23 -3.43 -15.12
C ALA A 27 -10.29 -1.91 -14.89
N ASP A 28 -11.46 -1.29 -15.09
CA ASP A 28 -11.63 0.17 -15.11
C ASP A 28 -12.52 0.71 -13.98
N GLY A 29 -12.55 0.02 -12.83
CA GLY A 29 -13.19 0.52 -11.61
C GLY A 29 -12.38 1.60 -10.87
N VAL A 30 -11.13 1.84 -11.28
CA VAL A 30 -10.26 2.87 -10.72
C VAL A 30 -10.29 4.07 -11.67
N LYS A 31 -10.93 5.16 -11.23
CA LYS A 31 -10.79 6.46 -11.90
C LYS A 31 -9.32 6.86 -11.79
N LEU A 32 -8.65 6.99 -12.93
CA LEU A 32 -7.31 7.57 -12.98
C LEU A 32 -7.43 9.03 -12.56
N GLU A 33 -6.90 9.35 -11.39
CA GLU A 33 -6.86 10.72 -10.93
C GLU A 33 -5.69 11.44 -11.63
N PRO A 34 -5.78 12.75 -11.90
CA PRO A 34 -4.70 13.50 -12.53
C PRO A 34 -3.34 13.36 -11.81
N SER A 35 -3.35 13.07 -10.52
CA SER A 35 -2.18 12.79 -9.68
C SER A 35 -1.43 11.50 -10.03
N ASP A 36 -2.12 10.54 -10.65
CA ASP A 36 -1.56 9.24 -11.04
C ASP A 36 -0.73 9.35 -12.32
N ALA A 37 -0.98 10.39 -13.13
CA ALA A 37 -0.22 10.73 -14.32
C ALA A 37 0.98 11.65 -14.01
N LEU A 38 1.05 12.23 -12.80
CA LEU A 38 2.17 13.09 -12.42
C LEU A 38 3.43 12.26 -12.21
N THR A 39 4.50 12.64 -12.91
CA THR A 39 5.82 12.05 -12.69
C THR A 39 6.29 12.35 -11.27
N GLU A 40 7.06 11.44 -10.66
CA GLU A 40 7.62 11.65 -9.31
C GLU A 40 8.37 12.97 -9.19
N ARG A 41 9.04 13.42 -10.27
CA ARG A 41 9.76 14.69 -10.31
C ARG A 41 8.84 15.91 -10.19
N GLN A 42 7.68 15.89 -10.82
CA GLN A 42 6.70 16.98 -10.73
C GLN A 42 6.09 17.04 -9.33
N ARG A 43 5.75 15.88 -8.77
CA ARG A 43 5.22 15.78 -7.40
C ARG A 43 6.19 16.35 -6.38
N ASN A 44 7.47 15.95 -6.47
CA ASN A 44 8.52 16.46 -5.57
C ASN A 44 8.70 17.98 -5.71
N ALA A 45 8.66 18.54 -6.91
CA ALA A 45 8.81 19.98 -7.11
C ALA A 45 7.62 20.79 -6.53
N ASP A 46 6.40 20.27 -6.67
CA ASP A 46 5.21 20.88 -6.08
C ASP A 46 5.23 20.76 -4.55
N ASP A 47 5.66 19.62 -4.02
CA ASP A 47 5.84 19.40 -2.58
C ASP A 47 6.95 20.30 -2.01
N ASP A 48 8.09 20.44 -2.68
CA ASP A 48 9.17 21.35 -2.28
C ASP A 48 8.68 22.80 -2.22
N LYS A 49 7.92 23.24 -3.23
CA LYS A 49 7.34 24.59 -3.26
C LYS A 49 6.35 24.81 -2.12
N ARG A 50 5.53 23.80 -1.81
CA ARG A 50 4.54 23.85 -0.73
C ARG A 50 5.21 23.84 0.65
N ILE A 51 6.17 22.95 0.86
CA ILE A 51 6.97 22.85 2.08
C ILE A 51 7.61 24.21 2.36
N LEU A 52 8.29 24.82 1.38
CA LEU A 52 8.96 26.10 1.58
C LEU A 52 7.99 27.29 1.78
N GLY A 53 6.75 27.21 1.28
CA GLY A 53 5.76 28.28 1.39
C GLY A 53 4.94 28.31 2.69
N GLU A 54 4.76 27.16 3.34
CA GLU A 54 3.94 27.02 4.57
C GLU A 54 4.78 26.85 5.84
N LEU A 55 6.11 26.89 5.70
CA LEU A 55 7.03 26.72 6.82
C LEU A 55 6.83 27.84 7.87
N PRO A 56 6.60 27.51 9.14
CA PRO A 56 6.54 28.46 10.24
C PRO A 56 7.75 29.41 10.28
N PRO A 57 7.61 30.62 10.86
CA PRO A 57 8.66 31.64 10.90
C PRO A 57 9.97 31.20 11.58
N HIS A 58 9.96 30.08 12.32
CA HIS A 58 11.14 29.53 12.97
C HIS A 58 11.81 28.40 12.18
N TRP A 59 11.27 28.00 11.03
CA TRP A 59 11.81 26.96 10.15
C TRP A 59 12.39 27.49 8.82
N GLY A 60 12.08 28.73 8.42
CA GLY A 60 12.40 29.24 7.07
C GLY A 60 12.95 30.67 7.00
N VAL A 61 13.71 31.15 7.99
CA VAL A 61 14.37 32.47 7.90
C VAL A 61 15.80 32.29 7.41
N PHE A 62 16.00 32.27 6.10
CA PHE A 62 17.31 32.56 5.51
C PHE A 62 17.45 34.07 5.43
N SER A 63 18.26 34.62 6.32
CA SER A 63 18.61 36.04 6.35
C SER A 63 19.40 36.39 5.09
N GLU A 64 18.74 36.83 4.02
CA GLU A 64 19.40 37.60 2.96
C GLU A 64 19.75 39.00 3.50
N ARG A 65 20.92 39.09 4.14
CA ARG A 65 21.74 40.30 4.46
C ARG A 65 22.87 39.78 5.36
N GLU A 66 24.17 39.85 5.06
CA GLU A 66 24.98 40.93 4.47
C GLU A 66 26.30 40.34 3.95
N ARG A 67 26.68 40.61 2.69
CA ARG A 67 28.01 41.12 2.31
C ARG A 67 28.01 41.64 0.89
#